data_AF-A0A246PHI2-F1
#
_entry.id   AF-A0A246PHI2-F1
#
_cell.length_a   1.000
_cell.length_b   1.000
_cell.length_c   1.000
_cell.angle_alpha   90.00
_cell.angle_beta   90.00
_cell.angle_gamma   90.00
#
_symmetry.space_group_name_H-M   'P 1'
#
loop_
_entity.id
_entity.type
_entity.pdbx_description
1 polymer ?
#
loop_
_entity_poly.entity_id
_entity_poly.type
_entity_poly.pdbx_seq_one_letter_code
_entity_poly.pdbx_strand_id
1 'polypeptide(L)'
;MKDNKQFPQNEKELKLALDSMYRIAKESSKPFYNLIELMKNEQTILTAIHNIKGNKGSKTAGIDGKTIDYYLQMGRDKLISLIRRNINNYQPSPVRRKYIPKSDGKQRPLGIPNMIDRIIQEIAKIVIEPIAEAKFYHYSFGFRPMRSAEQAIAETLERIRRSKTYWVIEGDIKGYFDNINHNKLIEIMWKIGIRDKRVLMMIKKMLKAGIMEGGEVRDSVSGSPQGGIISPLLANIYLNYFDWEIARMFQEHPARYKVKDVSRNGLQRVRQRHEDTFLIRYADDWVILCKSEENAKRILKKVEKYFNHQLKLELSKEKTLITDVRTNRVNFLGFWIFAEEHRLRKGNIQGKAIPNMDKAKSKIKEINKNVKTLYDHRGNKSKQVAIIESINSKIVGIANYYKIANVSTIFQGFDKRIHYAQWRTWLFMNNRRGRYYQLTTPADTLLNRRDRHKEQKSKVFFIEEHGAKVGITKVAFTPKRNAMKVNLLMSPYTENGRSIYKRTTGKREALERPNFFQEEIPFYQLNNRYPIYNFEYYLNREYAFNRDRGKCNCCKVQLNEWNLNTHHKNPKLPLNKVNKVINLVSLCKTCHKLVHNENPVTNTKGGKKIEQLRKLLKEVK
;
A
#
# COMPACT_ATOMS: atom_id res chain seq x y z
N MET A 1 26.33 -13.51 9.25
CA MET A 1 26.88 -13.18 7.92
C MET A 1 28.30 -12.67 8.13
N LYS A 2 29.25 -13.55 8.48
CA LYS A 2 30.66 -13.18 8.70
C LYS A 2 31.58 -13.55 7.52
N ASP A 3 31.14 -14.40 6.61
CA ASP A 3 31.99 -14.90 5.53
C ASP A 3 31.58 -14.34 4.17
N ASN A 4 32.57 -13.83 3.44
CA ASN A 4 32.59 -13.36 2.05
C ASN A 4 31.35 -13.72 1.22
N LYS A 5 30.29 -12.89 1.31
CA LYS A 5 29.20 -12.91 0.32
C LYS A 5 29.35 -11.74 -0.62
N GLN A 6 29.46 -12.06 -1.90
CA GLN A 6 29.33 -11.14 -3.02
C GLN A 6 28.07 -10.29 -2.81
N PHE A 7 28.23 -8.97 -2.67
CA PHE A 7 27.10 -8.06 -2.55
C PHE A 7 26.26 -8.10 -3.84
N PRO A 8 24.93 -7.93 -3.76
CA PRO A 8 24.07 -8.06 -4.92
C PRO A 8 24.42 -7.01 -5.98
N GLN A 9 24.70 -7.48 -7.20
CA GLN A 9 25.07 -6.66 -8.35
C GLN A 9 23.86 -6.24 -9.19
N ASN A 10 22.77 -7.02 -9.12
CA ASN A 10 21.52 -6.77 -9.82
C ASN A 10 20.30 -6.98 -8.91
N GLU A 11 19.11 -6.61 -9.41
CA GLU A 11 17.84 -6.69 -8.67
C GLU A 11 17.45 -8.13 -8.31
N LYS A 12 17.80 -9.11 -9.15
CA LYS A 12 17.55 -10.53 -8.92
C LYS A 12 18.38 -11.07 -7.74
N GLU A 13 19.67 -10.75 -7.71
CA GLU A 13 20.55 -11.09 -6.58
C GLU A 13 20.11 -10.41 -5.30
N LEU A 14 19.65 -9.16 -5.35
CA LEU A 14 19.07 -8.49 -4.18
C LEU A 14 17.82 -9.24 -3.69
N LYS A 15 16.91 -9.63 -4.59
CA LYS A 15 15.73 -10.43 -4.25
C LYS A 15 16.10 -11.76 -3.60
N LEU A 16 17.07 -12.49 -4.16
CA LEU A 16 17.58 -13.74 -3.59
C LEU A 16 18.24 -13.54 -2.22
N ALA A 17 18.97 -12.44 -2.03
CA ALA A 17 19.56 -12.09 -0.74
C ALA A 17 18.46 -11.86 0.31
N LEU A 18 17.42 -11.09 -0.01
CA LEU A 18 16.29 -10.82 0.89
C LEU A 18 15.48 -12.10 1.21
N ASP A 19 15.25 -12.96 0.22
CA ASP A 19 14.63 -14.28 0.40
C ASP A 19 15.47 -15.16 1.36
N SER A 20 16.79 -15.15 1.19
CA SER A 20 17.70 -15.89 2.08
C SER A 20 17.65 -15.35 3.51
N MET A 21 17.55 -14.03 3.69
CA MET A 21 17.42 -13.40 5.01
C MET A 21 16.11 -13.81 5.68
N TYR A 22 14.99 -13.77 4.95
CA TYR A 22 13.70 -14.24 5.45
C TYR A 22 13.76 -15.71 5.89
N ARG A 23 14.36 -16.58 5.07
CA ARG A 23 14.51 -18.01 5.38
C ARG A 23 15.35 -18.23 6.64
N ILE A 24 16.52 -17.61 6.73
CA ILE A 24 17.41 -17.69 7.90
C ILE A 24 16.69 -17.20 9.16
N ALA A 25 15.97 -16.07 9.05
CA ALA A 25 15.20 -15.52 10.17
C ALA A 25 14.05 -16.45 10.59
N LYS A 26 13.44 -17.19 9.66
CA LYS A 26 12.34 -18.10 9.97
C LYS A 26 12.82 -19.41 10.61
N GLU A 27 13.86 -20.01 10.04
CA GLU A 27 14.36 -21.34 10.41
C GLU A 27 15.33 -21.31 11.60
N SER A 28 15.99 -20.17 11.84
CA SER A 28 17.03 -20.06 12.85
C SER A 28 16.88 -18.83 13.73
N SER A 29 17.53 -18.87 14.89
CA SER A 29 17.73 -17.71 15.75
C SER A 29 19.05 -16.98 15.43
N LYS A 30 19.63 -17.22 14.24
CA LYS A 30 20.93 -16.64 13.87
C LYS A 30 20.81 -15.11 13.77
N PRO A 31 21.75 -14.37 14.38
CA PRO A 31 21.75 -12.91 14.32
C PRO A 31 22.19 -12.40 12.94
N PHE A 32 21.62 -11.27 12.56
CA PHE A 32 22.00 -10.50 11.37
C PHE A 32 22.93 -9.36 11.76
N TYR A 33 24.14 -9.43 11.21
CA TYR A 33 25.17 -8.40 11.27
C TYR A 33 25.37 -7.81 9.87
N ASN A 34 26.09 -6.69 9.78
CA ASN A 34 26.48 -6.06 8.52
C ASN A 34 25.30 -5.66 7.62
N LEU A 35 24.23 -5.17 8.24
CA LEU A 35 23.03 -4.72 7.53
C LEU A 35 23.26 -3.36 6.86
N ILE A 36 24.12 -2.51 7.43
CA ILE A 36 24.49 -1.22 6.81
C ILE A 36 25.15 -1.42 5.44
N GLU A 37 25.97 -2.45 5.28
CA GLU A 37 26.64 -2.72 4.00
C GLU A 37 25.62 -3.05 2.92
N LEU A 38 24.59 -3.84 3.24
CA LEU A 38 23.48 -4.10 2.33
C LEU A 38 22.66 -2.82 2.08
N MET A 39 22.45 -1.97 3.08
CA MET A 39 21.79 -0.67 2.89
C MET A 39 22.57 0.27 1.94
N LYS A 40 23.90 0.21 1.95
CA LYS A 40 24.79 1.03 1.09
C LYS A 40 24.98 0.46 -0.31
N ASN A 41 24.53 -0.78 -0.54
CA ASN A 41 24.57 -1.42 -1.84
C ASN A 41 23.76 -0.61 -2.86
N GLU A 42 24.30 -0.49 -4.08
CA GLU A 42 23.68 0.31 -5.12
C GLU A 42 22.28 -0.18 -5.48
N GLN A 43 22.08 -1.50 -5.64
CA GLN A 43 20.79 -2.05 -6.02
C GLN A 43 19.72 -1.77 -4.96
N THR A 44 20.09 -1.82 -3.67
CA THR A 44 19.17 -1.45 -2.58
C THR A 44 18.76 0.02 -2.65
N ILE A 45 19.71 0.92 -2.92
CA ILE A 45 19.45 2.35 -3.12
C ILE A 45 18.54 2.58 -4.33
N LEU A 46 18.82 1.94 -5.47
CA LEU A 46 18.01 2.06 -6.68
C LEU A 46 16.57 1.60 -6.45
N THR A 47 16.39 0.44 -5.81
CA THR A 47 15.06 -0.10 -5.46
C THR A 47 14.31 0.84 -4.52
N ALA A 48 14.98 1.41 -3.53
CA ALA A 48 14.36 2.39 -2.64
C ALA A 48 13.88 3.64 -3.38
N ILE A 49 14.72 4.23 -4.24
CA ILE A 49 14.33 5.41 -5.04
C ILE A 49 13.16 5.07 -5.97
N HIS A 50 13.15 3.87 -6.55
CA HIS A 50 12.03 3.41 -7.37
C HIS A 50 10.71 3.34 -6.57
N ASN A 51 10.74 2.72 -5.39
CA ASN A 51 9.57 2.65 -4.50
C ASN A 51 9.08 4.06 -4.10
N ILE A 52 9.99 4.96 -3.76
CA ILE A 52 9.67 6.36 -3.44
C ILE A 52 9.04 7.07 -4.62
N LYS A 53 9.58 6.89 -5.84
CA LYS A 53 9.05 7.51 -7.06
C LYS A 53 7.60 7.11 -7.32
N GLY A 54 7.24 5.84 -7.08
CA GLY A 54 5.88 5.32 -7.22
C GLY A 54 4.90 5.77 -6.12
N ASN A 55 5.41 6.27 -4.98
CA ASN A 55 4.56 6.68 -3.87
C ASN A 55 3.82 8.00 -4.15
N LYS A 56 2.56 8.09 -3.71
CA LYS A 56 1.72 9.31 -3.88
C LYS A 56 2.34 10.58 -3.26
N GLY A 57 3.14 10.40 -2.20
CA GLY A 57 3.83 11.50 -1.51
C GLY A 57 5.14 11.96 -2.17
N SER A 58 5.53 11.39 -3.31
CA SER A 58 6.82 11.67 -3.97
C SER A 58 7.00 13.13 -4.39
N LYS A 59 5.89 13.83 -4.67
CA LYS A 59 5.86 15.26 -5.01
C LYS A 59 5.69 16.19 -3.81
N THR A 60 5.47 15.64 -2.62
CA THR A 60 5.32 16.46 -1.41
C THR A 60 6.70 16.75 -0.83
N ALA A 61 7.09 18.02 -0.75
CA ALA A 61 8.34 18.44 -0.15
C ALA A 61 8.30 18.41 1.39
N GLY A 62 9.47 18.19 1.98
CA GLY A 62 9.71 18.35 3.41
C GLY A 62 9.89 19.83 3.79
N ILE A 63 10.77 20.10 4.74
CA ILE A 63 11.15 21.47 5.14
C ILE A 63 12.12 22.07 4.11
N ASP A 64 12.97 21.23 3.52
CA ASP A 64 14.01 21.63 2.56
C ASP A 64 13.48 22.05 1.17
N GLY A 65 12.16 21.98 0.94
CA GLY A 65 11.55 22.28 -0.37
C GLY A 65 11.86 21.26 -1.47
N LYS A 66 12.67 20.23 -1.21
CA LYS A 66 13.12 19.27 -2.24
C LYS A 66 12.14 18.12 -2.39
N THR A 67 11.79 17.83 -3.65
CA THR A 67 10.94 16.68 -4.02
C THR A 67 11.78 15.57 -4.63
N ILE A 68 11.15 14.45 -5.01
CA ILE A 68 11.87 13.34 -5.66
C ILE A 68 12.51 13.78 -6.97
N ASP A 69 11.92 14.75 -7.68
CA ASP A 69 12.41 15.21 -8.97
C ASP A 69 13.79 15.85 -8.84
N TYR A 70 14.06 16.57 -7.74
CA TYR A 70 15.39 17.13 -7.47
C TYR A 70 16.45 16.03 -7.48
N TYR A 71 16.21 14.94 -6.75
CA TYR A 71 17.15 13.82 -6.66
C TYR A 71 17.24 13.04 -7.98
N LEU A 72 16.12 12.82 -8.65
CA LEU A 72 16.08 12.16 -9.96
C LEU A 72 16.82 12.96 -11.05
N GLN A 73 16.90 14.28 -10.92
CA GLN A 73 17.62 15.15 -11.85
C GLN A 73 19.13 15.24 -11.57
N MET A 74 19.62 14.68 -10.47
CA MET A 74 21.06 14.59 -10.19
C MET A 74 21.71 13.51 -11.06
N GLY A 75 23.03 13.61 -11.26
CA GLY A 75 23.82 12.53 -11.85
C GLY A 75 23.82 11.28 -10.95
N ARG A 76 23.87 10.09 -11.55
CA ARG A 76 23.81 8.80 -10.85
C ARG A 76 24.82 8.69 -9.72
N ASP A 77 26.10 8.87 -10.03
CA ASP A 77 27.18 8.65 -9.06
C ASP A 77 27.14 9.69 -7.93
N LYS A 78 26.74 10.93 -8.26
CA LYS A 78 26.55 12.01 -7.29
C LYS A 78 25.42 11.68 -6.32
N LEU A 79 24.28 11.17 -6.81
CA LEU A 79 23.14 10.78 -5.98
C LEU A 79 23.46 9.59 -5.08
N ILE A 80 24.05 8.53 -5.65
CA ILE A 80 24.43 7.33 -4.89
C ILE A 80 25.45 7.69 -3.80
N SER A 81 26.46 8.49 -4.13
CA SER A 81 27.46 8.96 -3.17
C SER A 81 26.86 9.86 -2.09
N LEU A 82 25.90 10.73 -2.44
CA LEU A 82 25.14 11.52 -1.47
C LEU A 82 24.42 10.61 -0.48
N ILE A 83 23.69 9.60 -0.96
CA ILE A 83 22.94 8.68 -0.10
C ILE A 83 23.88 7.87 0.79
N ARG A 84 24.98 7.34 0.24
CA ARG A 84 26.00 6.61 1.02
C ARG A 84 26.62 7.47 2.12
N ARG A 85 26.93 8.75 1.84
CA ARG A 85 27.43 9.69 2.85
C ARG A 85 26.41 9.93 3.96
N ASN A 86 25.15 10.13 3.60
CA ASN A 86 24.08 10.30 4.59
C ASN A 86 23.83 9.04 5.42
N ILE A 87 24.02 7.83 4.87
CA ILE A 87 23.95 6.59 5.66
C ILE A 87 25.10 6.51 6.66
N ASN A 88 26.33 6.88 6.26
CA ASN A 88 27.49 6.85 7.15
C ASN A 88 27.37 7.82 8.33
N ASN A 89 26.92 9.04 8.06
CA ASN A 89 26.73 10.08 9.08
C ASN A 89 25.29 10.57 9.07
N TYR A 90 24.36 9.70 9.47
CA TYR A 90 22.94 10.03 9.46
C TYR A 90 22.59 11.06 10.55
N GLN A 91 22.09 12.20 10.09
CA GLN A 91 21.52 13.27 10.90
C GLN A 91 20.14 13.61 10.32
N PRO A 92 19.06 13.04 10.87
CA PRO A 92 17.72 13.25 10.32
C PRO A 92 17.32 14.72 10.47
N SER A 93 16.69 15.26 9.44
CA SER A 93 16.08 16.59 9.55
C SER A 93 14.81 16.54 10.38
N PRO A 94 14.42 17.66 11.02
CA PRO A 94 13.10 17.77 11.63
C PRO A 94 11.97 17.49 10.62
N VAL A 95 10.87 16.96 11.13
CA VAL A 95 9.74 16.52 10.31
C VAL A 95 8.69 17.63 10.23
N ARG A 96 8.24 17.99 9.03
CA ARG A 96 7.23 19.05 8.84
C ARG A 96 5.85 18.58 9.27
N ARG A 97 5.19 19.30 10.18
CA ARG A 97 3.81 19.00 10.62
C ARG A 97 2.78 19.42 9.57
N LYS A 98 1.79 18.57 9.33
CA LYS A 98 0.60 18.85 8.51
C LYS A 98 -0.63 18.19 9.14
N TYR A 99 -1.72 18.93 9.29
CA TYR A 99 -2.96 18.38 9.83
C TYR A 99 -3.87 17.81 8.75
N ILE A 100 -4.45 16.64 9.03
CA ILE A 100 -5.46 15.99 8.19
C ILE A 100 -6.76 15.90 8.99
N PRO A 101 -7.89 16.40 8.48
CA PRO A 101 -9.16 16.29 9.18
C PRO A 101 -9.61 14.82 9.27
N LYS A 102 -10.07 14.42 10.45
CA LYS A 102 -10.76 13.14 10.66
C LYS A 102 -12.27 13.33 10.48
N SER A 103 -12.98 12.20 10.36
CA SER A 103 -14.45 12.17 10.25
C SER A 103 -15.17 12.58 11.53
N ASP A 104 -14.50 12.53 12.68
CA ASP A 104 -15.01 12.92 14.01
C ASP A 104 -14.78 14.42 14.32
N GLY A 105 -14.28 15.20 13.35
CA GLY A 105 -13.97 16.62 13.51
C GLY A 105 -12.59 16.90 14.14
N LYS A 106 -11.94 15.89 14.73
CA LYS A 106 -10.57 16.03 15.25
C LYS A 106 -9.56 16.08 14.09
N GLN A 107 -8.36 16.60 14.35
CA GLN A 107 -7.29 16.59 13.35
C GLN A 107 -6.27 15.50 13.66
N ARG A 108 -5.81 14.78 12.63
CA ARG A 108 -4.70 13.84 12.71
C ARG A 108 -3.43 14.57 12.27
N PRO A 109 -2.46 14.75 13.16
CA PRO A 109 -1.18 15.29 12.73
C PRO A 109 -0.45 14.29 11.83
N LEU A 110 0.21 14.79 10.79
CA LEU A 110 1.10 14.05 9.91
C LEU A 110 2.46 14.74 9.91
N GLY A 111 3.52 13.97 10.13
CA GLY A 111 4.88 14.38 9.90
C GLY A 111 5.34 14.01 8.49
N ILE A 112 5.82 15.00 7.72
CA ILE A 112 6.38 14.82 6.39
C ILE A 112 7.91 15.02 6.46
N PRO A 113 8.71 13.94 6.42
CA PRO A 113 10.16 14.04 6.45
C PRO A 113 10.71 14.59 5.12
N ASN A 114 11.95 15.07 5.15
CA ASN A 114 12.67 15.43 3.93
C ASN A 114 12.80 14.22 3.00
N MET A 115 13.00 14.48 1.71
CA MET A 115 13.01 13.39 0.73
C MET A 115 14.20 12.44 0.92
N ILE A 116 15.36 12.96 1.31
CA ILE A 116 16.53 12.14 1.61
C ILE A 116 16.27 11.19 2.79
N ASP A 117 15.64 11.67 3.86
CA ASP A 117 15.27 10.85 5.01
C ASP A 117 14.27 9.76 4.62
N ARG A 118 13.31 10.08 3.74
CA ARG A 118 12.37 9.10 3.19
C ARG A 118 13.07 8.02 2.37
N ILE A 119 14.05 8.39 1.54
CA ILE A 119 14.85 7.42 0.78
C ILE A 119 15.61 6.51 1.76
N ILE A 120 16.25 7.05 2.80
CA ILE A 120 17.01 6.26 3.78
C ILE A 120 16.08 5.37 4.62
N GLN A 121 14.90 5.85 4.99
CA GLN A 121 13.86 5.05 5.66
C GLN A 121 13.38 3.89 4.78
N GLU A 122 13.21 4.10 3.48
CA GLU A 122 12.83 3.03 2.54
C GLU A 122 13.97 2.01 2.37
N ILE A 123 15.24 2.46 2.29
CA ILE A 123 16.41 1.56 2.28
C ILE A 123 16.42 0.70 3.55
N ALA A 124 16.26 1.31 4.72
CA ALA A 124 16.20 0.60 5.99
C ALA A 124 15.04 -0.41 6.01
N LYS A 125 13.86 -0.01 5.51
CA LYS A 125 12.69 -0.87 5.42
C LYS A 125 12.95 -2.09 4.53
N ILE A 126 13.52 -1.92 3.33
CA ILE A 126 13.84 -3.03 2.41
C ILE A 126 14.72 -4.09 3.10
N VAL A 127 15.70 -3.66 3.90
CA VAL A 127 16.64 -4.56 4.57
C VAL A 127 16.04 -5.22 5.82
N ILE A 128 15.18 -4.52 6.57
CA ILE A 128 14.64 -4.99 7.86
C ILE A 128 13.34 -5.81 7.68
N GLU A 129 12.52 -5.48 6.70
CA GLU A 129 11.21 -6.12 6.48
C GLU A 129 11.29 -7.66 6.31
N PRO A 130 12.26 -8.26 5.59
CA PRO A 130 12.36 -9.72 5.50
C PRO A 130 12.60 -10.40 6.86
N ILE A 131 13.43 -9.79 7.71
CA ILE A 131 13.73 -10.31 9.06
C ILE A 131 12.48 -10.22 9.95
N ALA A 132 11.79 -9.07 9.90
CA ALA A 132 10.60 -8.82 10.70
C ALA A 132 9.41 -9.70 10.25
N GLU A 133 9.17 -9.80 8.94
CA GLU A 133 8.07 -10.58 8.34
C GLU A 133 8.20 -12.08 8.65
N ALA A 134 9.42 -12.59 8.76
CA ALA A 134 9.68 -13.96 9.19
C ALA A 134 9.27 -14.25 10.64
N LYS A 135 9.26 -13.22 11.50
CA LYS A 135 8.92 -13.32 12.93
C LYS A 135 7.51 -12.81 13.25
N PHE A 136 6.79 -12.24 12.29
CA PHE A 136 5.47 -11.69 12.55
C PHE A 136 4.41 -12.76 12.75
N TYR A 137 3.58 -12.58 13.78
CA TYR A 137 2.42 -13.42 14.06
C TYR A 137 1.46 -13.47 12.85
N HIS A 138 0.93 -14.65 12.56
CA HIS A 138 0.20 -14.92 11.32
C HIS A 138 -1.07 -14.08 11.12
N TYR A 139 -1.81 -13.82 12.19
CA TYR A 139 -3.08 -13.08 12.16
C TYR A 139 -2.92 -11.57 12.47
N SER A 140 -1.73 -11.04 12.21
CA SER A 140 -1.47 -9.61 12.09
C SER A 140 -1.49 -9.19 10.61
N PHE A 141 -2.35 -8.27 10.22
CA PHE A 141 -2.63 -7.96 8.81
C PHE A 141 -2.21 -6.55 8.38
N GLY A 142 -2.27 -5.58 9.29
CA GLY A 142 -2.06 -4.16 8.94
C GLY A 142 -0.64 -3.86 8.50
N PHE A 143 -0.47 -3.03 7.47
CA PHE A 143 0.83 -2.57 6.95
C PHE A 143 1.83 -3.68 6.57
N ARG A 144 1.34 -4.89 6.28
CA ARG A 144 2.18 -6.01 5.84
C ARG A 144 2.01 -6.33 4.36
N PRO A 145 3.08 -6.76 3.66
CA PRO A 145 2.98 -7.15 2.27
C PRO A 145 2.05 -8.36 2.09
N MET A 146 1.27 -8.36 1.01
CA MET A 146 0.31 -9.45 0.68
C MET A 146 -0.77 -9.72 1.74
N ARG A 147 -0.95 -8.81 2.71
CA ARG A 147 -2.03 -8.85 3.72
C ARG A 147 -3.05 -7.74 3.46
N SER A 148 -4.31 -7.95 3.84
CA SER A 148 -5.38 -6.96 3.63
C SER A 148 -6.41 -6.94 4.77
N ALA A 149 -7.14 -5.82 4.89
CA ALA A 149 -8.26 -5.70 5.82
C ALA A 149 -9.37 -6.74 5.50
N GLU A 150 -9.57 -7.07 4.22
CA GLU A 150 -10.50 -8.12 3.80
C GLU A 150 -10.14 -9.47 4.41
N GLN A 151 -8.86 -9.83 4.45
CA GLN A 151 -8.41 -11.08 5.07
C GLN A 151 -8.62 -11.09 6.58
N ALA A 152 -8.40 -9.96 7.25
CA ALA A 152 -8.67 -9.83 8.69
C ALA A 152 -10.16 -10.06 8.98
N ILE A 153 -11.07 -9.42 8.21
CA ILE A 153 -12.52 -9.64 8.34
C ILE A 153 -12.88 -11.09 8.04
N ALA A 154 -12.35 -11.69 6.96
CA ALA A 154 -12.62 -13.08 6.60
C ALA A 154 -12.25 -14.04 7.73
N GLU A 155 -11.09 -13.81 8.37
CA GLU A 155 -10.63 -14.60 9.50
C GLU A 155 -11.56 -14.42 10.72
N THR A 156 -11.94 -13.18 11.05
CA THR A 156 -12.85 -12.91 12.18
C THR A 156 -14.18 -13.65 12.01
N LEU A 157 -14.79 -13.56 10.83
CA LEU A 157 -16.06 -14.21 10.54
C LEU A 157 -15.94 -15.74 10.58
N GLU A 158 -14.82 -16.28 10.10
CA GLU A 158 -14.58 -17.73 10.11
C GLU A 158 -14.40 -18.27 11.53
N ARG A 159 -13.72 -17.53 12.42
CA ARG A 159 -13.53 -17.93 13.83
C ARG A 159 -14.84 -17.91 14.61
N ILE A 160 -15.66 -16.86 14.43
CA ILE A 160 -17.02 -16.81 14.99
C ILE A 160 -17.82 -18.05 14.56
N ARG A 161 -17.76 -18.40 13.27
CA ARG A 161 -18.52 -19.52 12.71
C ARG A 161 -18.00 -20.90 13.13
N ARG A 162 -16.69 -21.16 13.02
CA ARG A 162 -16.10 -22.50 13.26
C ARG A 162 -15.82 -22.76 14.73
N SER A 163 -15.31 -21.77 15.44
CA SER A 163 -14.84 -21.92 16.82
C SER A 163 -15.87 -21.48 17.85
N LYS A 164 -17.03 -20.97 17.41
CA LYS A 164 -18.14 -20.52 18.27
C LYS A 164 -17.70 -19.47 19.30
N THR A 165 -16.76 -18.60 18.91
CA THR A 165 -16.25 -17.52 19.75
C THR A 165 -17.11 -16.28 19.57
N TYR A 166 -18.12 -16.13 20.42
CA TYR A 166 -19.14 -15.08 20.31
C TYR A 166 -18.82 -13.82 21.13
N TRP A 167 -17.90 -13.90 22.07
CA TRP A 167 -17.47 -12.75 22.86
C TRP A 167 -16.26 -12.11 22.21
N VAL A 168 -16.32 -10.80 21.96
CA VAL A 168 -15.25 -10.05 21.30
C VAL A 168 -14.78 -8.95 22.22
N ILE A 169 -13.47 -8.89 22.42
CA ILE A 169 -12.80 -7.73 23.02
C ILE A 169 -12.35 -6.82 21.87
N GLU A 170 -12.92 -5.62 21.80
CA GLU A 170 -12.45 -4.54 20.94
C GLU A 170 -11.31 -3.82 21.65
N GLY A 171 -10.15 -3.69 21.01
CA GLY A 171 -9.00 -3.02 21.60
C GLY A 171 -8.51 -1.85 20.74
N ASP A 172 -8.32 -0.69 21.37
CA ASP A 172 -7.70 0.49 20.76
C ASP A 172 -6.59 1.04 21.66
N ILE A 173 -5.51 1.51 21.04
CA ILE A 173 -4.34 2.04 21.75
C ILE A 173 -4.35 3.56 21.67
N LYS A 174 -4.31 4.22 22.83
CA LYS A 174 -4.37 5.68 22.90
C LYS A 174 -3.10 6.30 22.32
N GLY A 175 -3.25 7.08 21.25
CA GLY A 175 -2.15 7.83 20.63
C GLY A 175 -0.98 6.94 20.23
N TYR A 176 -1.25 5.77 19.66
CA TYR A 176 -0.26 4.70 19.51
C TYR A 176 1.07 5.17 18.92
N PHE A 177 1.05 5.87 17.78
CA PHE A 177 2.27 6.33 17.12
C PHE A 177 3.03 7.38 17.95
N ASP A 178 2.36 8.18 18.79
CA ASP A 178 3.01 9.23 19.58
C ASP A 178 3.64 8.67 20.89
N ASN A 179 3.23 7.47 21.31
CA ASN A 179 3.61 6.89 22.61
C ASN A 179 4.59 5.71 22.51
N ILE A 180 5.11 5.36 21.33
CA ILE A 180 6.09 4.27 21.17
C ILE A 180 7.37 4.59 21.96
N ASN A 181 7.73 3.71 22.91
CA ASN A 181 8.97 3.83 23.66
C ASN A 181 10.18 3.41 22.82
N HIS A 182 11.08 4.35 22.53
CA HIS A 182 12.23 4.10 21.64
C HIS A 182 13.19 3.03 22.19
N ASN A 183 13.50 3.05 23.48
CA ASN A 183 14.43 2.09 24.07
C ASN A 183 13.85 0.67 24.01
N LYS A 184 12.56 0.54 24.30
CA LYS A 184 11.87 -0.76 24.20
C LYS A 184 11.80 -1.27 22.77
N LEU A 185 11.55 -0.39 21.80
CA LEU A 185 11.56 -0.77 20.39
C LEU A 185 12.94 -1.31 19.97
N ILE A 186 14.03 -0.63 20.33
CA ILE A 186 15.39 -1.10 20.02
C ILE A 186 15.68 -2.46 20.68
N GLU A 187 15.24 -2.67 21.93
CA GLU A 187 15.33 -3.96 22.62
C GLU A 187 14.59 -5.08 21.87
N ILE A 188 13.37 -4.80 21.38
CA ILE A 188 12.57 -5.76 20.60
C ILE A 188 13.26 -6.06 19.26
N MET A 189 13.75 -5.04 18.56
CA MET A 189 14.50 -5.21 17.31
C MET A 189 15.74 -6.08 17.49
N TRP A 190 16.45 -5.90 18.60
CA TRP A 190 17.59 -6.72 18.98
C TRP A 190 17.21 -8.18 19.22
N LYS A 191 16.06 -8.42 19.88
CA LYS A 191 15.51 -9.76 20.16
C LYS A 191 15.10 -10.52 18.90
N ILE A 192 14.56 -9.85 17.88
CA ILE A 192 14.15 -10.51 16.63
C ILE A 192 15.34 -10.86 15.70
N GLY A 193 16.57 -10.46 16.06
CA GLY A 193 17.80 -10.87 15.37
C GLY A 193 18.58 -9.74 14.69
N ILE A 194 18.12 -8.48 14.78
CA ILE A 194 18.83 -7.33 14.20
C ILE A 194 19.95 -6.92 15.16
N ARG A 195 21.18 -7.35 14.91
CA ARG A 195 22.34 -7.14 15.79
C ARG A 195 23.35 -6.11 15.26
N ASP A 196 23.05 -5.43 14.15
CA ASP A 196 23.85 -4.30 13.67
C ASP A 196 23.54 -3.03 14.48
N LYS A 197 24.44 -2.67 15.40
CA LYS A 197 24.31 -1.48 16.27
C LYS A 197 24.16 -0.19 15.46
N ARG A 198 24.79 -0.08 14.29
CA ARG A 198 24.75 1.13 13.45
C ARG A 198 23.33 1.35 12.90
N VAL A 199 22.69 0.29 12.41
CA VAL A 199 21.29 0.34 11.95
C VAL A 199 20.36 0.73 13.11
N LEU A 200 20.51 0.09 14.27
CA LEU A 200 19.67 0.38 15.44
C LEU A 200 19.82 1.83 15.90
N MET A 201 21.04 2.35 15.94
CA MET A 201 21.29 3.75 16.29
C MET A 201 20.74 4.72 15.25
N MET A 202 20.84 4.38 13.97
CA MET A 202 20.24 5.17 12.89
C MET A 202 18.71 5.22 13.02
N ILE A 203 18.04 4.10 13.33
CA ILE A 203 16.59 4.07 13.60
C ILE A 203 16.25 4.90 14.85
N LYS A 204 17.04 4.77 15.92
CA LYS A 204 16.84 5.59 17.12
C LYS A 204 16.93 7.08 16.80
N LYS A 205 17.88 7.49 15.96
CA LYS A 205 17.96 8.87 15.46
C LYS A 205 16.72 9.25 14.64
N MET A 206 16.24 8.40 13.74
CA MET A 206 15.01 8.65 12.95
C MET A 206 13.79 8.91 13.84
N LEU A 207 13.66 8.19 14.95
CA LEU A 207 12.53 8.33 15.89
C LEU A 207 12.63 9.59 16.75
N LYS A 208 13.86 10.01 17.08
CA LYS A 208 14.16 11.24 17.83
C LYS A 208 14.19 12.51 16.99
N ALA A 209 13.99 12.40 15.68
CA ALA A 209 13.96 13.56 14.80
C ALA A 209 12.82 14.49 15.24
N GLY A 210 13.17 15.73 15.61
CA GLY A 210 12.22 16.73 16.10
C GLY A 210 11.11 17.05 15.10
N ILE A 211 10.04 17.68 15.57
CA ILE A 211 8.89 18.11 14.77
C ILE A 211 9.00 19.62 14.56
N MET A 212 8.94 20.06 13.30
CA MET A 212 8.86 21.48 12.95
C MET A 212 7.39 21.89 12.81
N GLU A 213 6.96 22.83 13.64
CA GLU A 213 5.61 23.38 13.66
C GLU A 213 5.65 24.89 13.95
N GLY A 214 5.03 25.71 13.10
CA GLY A 214 4.98 27.16 13.30
C GLY A 214 6.33 27.90 13.25
N GLY A 215 7.40 27.25 12.77
CA GLY A 215 8.76 27.80 12.76
C GLY A 215 9.62 27.37 13.95
N GLU A 216 9.04 26.66 14.92
CA GLU A 216 9.76 26.09 16.07
C GLU A 216 10.04 24.60 15.88
N VAL A 217 11.23 24.15 16.31
CA VAL A 217 11.59 22.74 16.38
C VAL A 217 11.34 22.24 17.80
N ARG A 218 10.50 21.22 17.95
CA ARG A 218 10.27 20.53 19.22
C ARG A 218 10.87 19.12 19.17
N ASP A 219 11.64 18.75 20.17
CA ASP A 219 12.23 17.41 20.27
C ASP A 219 11.16 16.35 20.52
N SER A 220 11.32 15.17 19.91
CA SER A 220 10.46 14.02 20.17
C SER A 220 11.04 13.14 21.30
N VAL A 221 10.45 13.27 22.49
CA VAL A 221 10.83 12.44 23.66
C VAL A 221 10.29 10.99 23.52
N SER A 222 9.16 10.81 22.84
CA SER A 222 8.52 9.52 22.56
C SER A 222 7.83 9.50 21.20
N GLY A 223 7.49 8.29 20.73
CA GLY A 223 6.71 8.11 19.51
C GLY A 223 7.52 7.92 18.24
N SER A 224 6.83 7.77 17.13
CA SER A 224 7.37 7.65 15.79
C SER A 224 6.69 8.70 14.92
N PRO A 225 7.44 9.52 14.16
CA PRO A 225 6.85 10.51 13.28
C PRO A 225 5.81 9.87 12.36
N GLN A 226 4.56 10.30 12.53
CA GLN A 226 3.43 9.69 11.84
C GLN A 226 3.45 10.15 10.38
N GLY A 227 3.87 9.28 9.46
CA GLY A 227 4.12 9.64 8.05
C GLY A 227 5.54 9.32 7.56
N GLY A 228 6.43 8.90 8.47
CA GLY A 228 7.65 8.19 8.11
C GLY A 228 7.34 6.85 7.42
N ILE A 229 8.18 6.46 6.48
CA ILE A 229 7.98 5.30 5.61
C ILE A 229 8.21 3.99 6.36
N ILE A 230 9.20 4.00 7.27
CA ILE A 230 9.53 2.85 8.11
C ILE A 230 8.63 2.75 9.35
N SER A 231 7.97 3.84 9.75
CA SER A 231 7.15 3.91 10.97
C SER A 231 6.12 2.78 11.10
N PRO A 232 5.36 2.40 10.05
CA PRO A 232 4.41 1.29 10.14
C PRO A 232 5.07 -0.07 10.41
N LEU A 233 6.27 -0.31 9.86
CA LEU A 233 7.03 -1.54 10.10
C LEU A 233 7.50 -1.60 11.55
N LEU A 234 8.06 -0.50 12.06
CA LEU A 234 8.52 -0.38 13.45
C LEU A 234 7.37 -0.57 14.45
N ALA A 235 6.22 0.05 14.16
CA ALA A 235 4.98 -0.15 14.89
C ALA A 235 4.56 -1.64 14.93
N ASN A 236 4.64 -2.35 13.80
CA ASN A 236 4.32 -3.77 13.79
C ASN A 236 5.33 -4.62 14.56
N ILE A 237 6.63 -4.28 14.50
CA ILE A 237 7.67 -4.93 15.31
C ILE A 237 7.38 -4.78 16.81
N TYR A 238 6.98 -3.58 17.23
CA TYR A 238 6.66 -3.29 18.62
C TYR A 238 5.52 -4.16 19.16
N LEU A 239 4.39 -4.21 18.42
CA LEU A 239 3.20 -4.98 18.83
C LEU A 239 3.31 -6.48 18.57
N ASN A 240 4.27 -6.94 17.77
CA ASN A 240 4.44 -8.38 17.53
C ASN A 240 4.73 -9.16 18.81
N TYR A 241 5.40 -8.55 19.79
CA TYR A 241 5.65 -9.21 21.07
C TYR A 241 4.35 -9.47 21.84
N PHE A 242 3.41 -8.51 21.80
CA PHE A 242 2.04 -8.70 22.32
C PHE A 242 1.29 -9.81 21.56
N ASP A 243 1.38 -9.81 20.23
CA ASP A 243 0.69 -10.81 19.41
C ASP A 243 1.08 -12.24 19.80
N TRP A 244 2.40 -12.49 19.91
CA TRP A 244 2.94 -13.79 20.31
C TRP A 244 2.65 -14.13 21.76
N GLU A 245 2.58 -13.15 22.66
CA GLU A 245 2.23 -13.39 24.05
C GLU A 245 0.81 -13.97 24.15
N ILE A 246 -0.17 -13.36 23.47
CA ILE A 246 -1.54 -13.86 23.43
C ILE A 246 -1.61 -15.22 22.73
N ALA A 247 -0.88 -15.38 21.62
CA ALA A 247 -0.82 -16.66 20.91
C ALA A 247 -0.28 -17.79 21.80
N ARG A 248 0.80 -17.57 22.55
CA ARG A 248 1.39 -18.55 23.47
C ARG A 248 0.48 -18.90 24.63
N MET A 249 -0.23 -17.90 25.17
CA MET A 249 -1.16 -18.11 26.28
C MET A 249 -2.34 -19.02 25.89
N PHE A 250 -2.83 -18.94 24.64
CA PHE A 250 -4.11 -19.56 24.28
C PHE A 250 -4.09 -20.43 23.02
N GLN A 251 -3.36 -20.05 21.97
CA GLN A 251 -3.38 -20.75 20.68
C GLN A 251 -2.33 -21.87 20.61
N GLU A 252 -1.12 -21.60 21.10
CA GLU A 252 0.05 -22.50 21.02
C GLU A 252 0.40 -23.15 22.37
N HIS A 253 -0.51 -23.09 23.35
CA HIS A 253 -0.22 -23.61 24.68
C HIS A 253 0.15 -25.10 24.60
N PRO A 254 1.32 -25.54 25.13
CA PRO A 254 1.80 -26.91 24.98
C PRO A 254 0.81 -27.97 25.46
N ALA A 255 -0.03 -27.64 26.45
CA ALA A 255 -1.07 -28.53 26.95
C ALA A 255 -2.13 -28.92 25.89
N ARG A 256 -2.24 -28.19 24.77
CA ARG A 256 -3.09 -28.59 23.62
C ARG A 256 -2.52 -29.77 22.81
N TYR A 257 -1.21 -29.98 22.87
CA TYR A 257 -0.48 -30.93 22.00
C TYR A 257 0.36 -31.97 22.76
N LYS A 258 0.71 -31.72 24.03
CA LYS A 258 1.55 -32.59 24.86
C LYS A 258 0.74 -33.51 25.76
N VAL A 259 -0.12 -34.34 25.20
CA VAL A 259 -0.61 -35.47 25.98
C VAL A 259 -0.58 -36.74 25.15
N LYS A 260 0.47 -37.55 25.40
CA LYS A 260 0.65 -38.88 24.79
C LYS A 260 -0.15 -39.96 25.53
N ASP A 261 -0.39 -39.79 26.83
CA ASP A 261 -1.29 -40.62 27.63
C ASP A 261 -2.14 -39.73 28.53
N VAL A 262 -3.47 -39.82 28.39
CA VAL A 262 -4.40 -39.08 29.24
C VAL A 262 -5.52 -40.00 29.66
N SER A 263 -5.64 -40.21 30.97
CA SER A 263 -6.96 -40.45 31.52
C SER A 263 -7.87 -39.31 31.05
N ARG A 264 -9.11 -39.63 30.63
CA ARG A 264 -10.06 -38.67 30.03
C ARG A 264 -10.19 -37.36 30.84
N ASN A 265 -9.97 -37.42 32.15
CA ASN A 265 -10.08 -36.31 33.10
C ASN A 265 -8.93 -35.27 33.01
N GLY A 266 -7.74 -35.63 32.52
CA GLY A 266 -6.62 -34.70 32.35
C GLY A 266 -6.80 -33.81 31.12
N LEU A 267 -7.18 -34.41 29.98
CA LEU A 267 -7.45 -33.69 28.73
C LEU A 267 -8.67 -32.78 28.87
N GLN A 268 -9.69 -33.22 29.61
CA GLN A 268 -10.87 -32.44 29.90
C GLN A 268 -10.55 -31.22 30.78
N ARG A 269 -9.72 -31.35 31.82
CA ARG A 269 -9.26 -30.22 32.65
C ARG A 269 -8.43 -29.19 31.87
N VAL A 270 -7.58 -29.63 30.94
CA VAL A 270 -6.81 -28.72 30.06
C VAL A 270 -7.74 -28.01 29.06
N ARG A 271 -8.69 -28.72 28.44
CA ARG A 271 -9.70 -28.13 27.54
C ARG A 271 -10.66 -27.19 28.26
N GLN A 272 -10.98 -27.47 29.53
CA GLN A 272 -11.80 -26.60 30.39
C GLN A 272 -11.06 -25.34 30.84
N ARG A 273 -9.73 -25.40 31.06
CA ARG A 273 -8.92 -24.23 31.45
C ARG A 273 -8.48 -23.35 30.27
N HIS A 274 -8.40 -23.89 29.05
CA HIS A 274 -7.96 -23.16 27.86
C HIS A 274 -9.04 -23.12 26.78
N GLU A 275 -9.98 -22.17 26.95
CA GLU A 275 -10.97 -21.87 25.92
C GLU A 275 -10.31 -21.37 24.61
N ASP A 276 -10.95 -21.67 23.47
CA ASP A 276 -10.51 -21.17 22.18
C ASP A 276 -10.56 -19.63 22.16
N THR A 277 -9.39 -19.04 22.00
CA THR A 277 -9.20 -17.59 21.97
C THR A 277 -8.36 -17.21 20.76
N PHE A 278 -8.85 -16.28 19.94
CA PHE A 278 -8.17 -15.86 18.71
C PHE A 278 -7.92 -14.37 18.67
N LEU A 279 -6.65 -13.98 18.50
CA LEU A 279 -6.25 -12.59 18.27
C LEU A 279 -6.16 -12.33 16.77
N ILE A 280 -6.84 -11.27 16.32
CA ILE A 280 -6.78 -10.74 14.97
C ILE A 280 -6.43 -9.27 15.06
N ARG A 281 -5.29 -8.87 14.48
CA ARG A 281 -4.78 -7.49 14.55
C ARG A 281 -4.65 -6.87 13.17
N TYR A 282 -4.98 -5.60 13.06
CA TYR A 282 -4.73 -4.77 11.89
C TYR A 282 -4.11 -3.46 12.36
N ALA A 283 -2.78 -3.39 12.32
CA ALA A 283 -2.00 -2.27 12.85
C ALA A 283 -2.27 -2.07 14.35
N ASP A 284 -2.83 -0.93 14.74
CA ASP A 284 -3.24 -0.56 16.10
C ASP A 284 -4.60 -1.13 16.51
N ASP A 285 -5.52 -1.31 15.56
CA ASP A 285 -6.83 -1.93 15.79
C ASP A 285 -6.69 -3.45 15.96
N TRP A 286 -7.23 -4.02 17.03
CA TRP A 286 -7.27 -5.48 17.21
C TRP A 286 -8.57 -5.96 17.85
N VAL A 287 -8.90 -7.22 17.58
CA VAL A 287 -10.02 -7.91 18.22
C VAL A 287 -9.54 -9.26 18.77
N ILE A 288 -9.98 -9.58 19.99
CA ILE A 288 -9.78 -10.90 20.59
C ILE A 288 -11.13 -11.61 20.70
N LEU A 289 -11.25 -12.75 20.03
CA LEU A 289 -12.45 -13.58 20.03
C LEU A 289 -12.34 -14.64 21.12
N CYS A 290 -13.35 -14.72 21.98
CA CYS A 290 -13.44 -15.60 23.15
C CYS A 290 -14.75 -16.41 23.12
N LYS A 291 -14.78 -17.56 23.82
CA LYS A 291 -16.01 -18.37 23.96
C LYS A 291 -16.93 -17.89 25.08
N SER A 292 -16.39 -17.47 26.22
CA SER A 292 -17.16 -16.96 27.36
C SER A 292 -16.84 -15.50 27.70
N GLU A 293 -17.80 -14.83 28.35
CA GLU A 293 -17.62 -13.48 28.87
C GLU A 293 -16.59 -13.43 30.00
N GLU A 294 -16.59 -14.42 30.88
CA GLU A 294 -15.64 -14.50 32.00
C GLU A 294 -14.20 -14.58 31.50
N ASN A 295 -13.96 -15.41 30.47
CA ASN A 295 -12.66 -15.50 29.84
C ASN A 295 -12.28 -14.17 29.18
N ALA A 296 -13.22 -13.51 28.49
CA ALA A 296 -12.97 -12.18 27.91
C ALA A 296 -12.55 -11.15 28.97
N LYS A 297 -13.24 -11.09 30.13
CA LYS A 297 -12.88 -10.22 31.26
C LYS A 297 -11.50 -10.56 31.84
N ARG A 298 -11.16 -11.85 31.97
CA ARG A 298 -9.84 -12.29 32.45
C ARG A 298 -8.72 -11.90 31.47
N ILE A 299 -8.95 -12.08 30.17
CA ILE A 299 -8.00 -11.71 29.13
C ILE A 299 -7.78 -10.20 29.13
N LEU A 300 -8.84 -9.41 29.16
CA LEU A 300 -8.74 -7.96 29.16
C LEU A 300 -7.84 -7.45 30.29
N LYS A 301 -8.04 -7.94 31.52
CA LYS A 301 -7.17 -7.59 32.68
C LYS A 301 -5.71 -7.94 32.45
N LYS A 302 -5.42 -9.08 31.81
CA LYS A 302 -4.03 -9.49 31.48
C LYS A 302 -3.44 -8.58 30.41
N VAL A 303 -4.21 -8.26 29.38
CA VAL A 303 -3.82 -7.36 28.29
C VAL A 303 -3.50 -5.98 28.85
N GLU A 304 -4.35 -5.41 29.71
CA GLU A 304 -4.10 -4.12 30.37
C GLU A 304 -2.78 -4.11 31.15
N LYS A 305 -2.55 -5.12 31.98
CA LYS A 305 -1.27 -5.26 32.73
C LYS A 305 -0.08 -5.34 31.78
N TYR A 306 -0.20 -6.09 30.70
CA TYR A 306 0.88 -6.26 29.74
C TYR A 306 1.21 -4.94 29.01
N PHE A 307 0.18 -4.23 28.54
CA PHE A 307 0.35 -2.93 27.88
C PHE A 307 1.03 -1.91 28.80
N ASN A 308 0.59 -1.82 30.06
CA ASN A 308 1.15 -0.88 31.02
C ASN A 308 2.60 -1.24 31.43
N HIS A 309 2.86 -2.49 31.82
CA HIS A 309 4.15 -2.86 32.41
C HIS A 309 5.21 -3.26 31.39
N GLN A 310 4.84 -3.97 30.32
CA GLN A 310 5.81 -4.52 29.35
C GLN A 310 6.00 -3.58 28.15
N LEU A 311 4.90 -3.07 27.60
CA LEU A 311 4.93 -2.21 26.42
C LEU A 311 4.95 -0.72 26.74
N LYS A 312 4.73 -0.30 28.00
CA LYS A 312 4.64 1.11 28.39
C LYS A 312 3.67 1.91 27.51
N LEU A 313 2.52 1.32 27.18
CA LEU A 313 1.46 1.89 26.36
C LEU A 313 0.14 1.87 27.12
N GLU A 314 -0.71 2.88 26.89
CA GLU A 314 -2.04 2.96 27.49
C GLU A 314 -3.13 2.52 26.51
N LEU A 315 -4.06 1.69 26.99
CA LEU A 315 -5.28 1.33 26.25
C LEU A 315 -6.35 2.40 26.39
N SER A 316 -7.12 2.61 25.32
CA SER A 316 -8.25 3.54 25.32
C SER A 316 -9.46 2.90 26.02
N LYS A 317 -9.64 3.16 27.31
CA LYS A 317 -10.76 2.62 28.11
C LYS A 317 -12.14 2.85 27.47
N GLU A 318 -12.37 4.03 26.90
CA GLU A 318 -13.63 4.40 26.23
C GLU A 318 -13.98 3.53 25.02
N LYS A 319 -12.97 2.96 24.37
CA LYS A 319 -13.13 2.16 23.14
C LYS A 319 -12.92 0.68 23.37
N THR A 320 -12.41 0.31 24.55
CA THR A 320 -12.11 -1.07 24.87
C THR A 320 -13.37 -1.70 25.44
N LEU A 321 -14.09 -2.45 24.62
CA LEU A 321 -15.41 -2.99 24.95
C LEU A 321 -15.40 -4.51 24.84
N ILE A 322 -16.15 -5.17 25.73
CA ILE A 322 -16.47 -6.59 25.63
C ILE A 322 -17.89 -6.69 25.10
N THR A 323 -18.08 -7.37 23.98
CA THR A 323 -19.38 -7.44 23.30
C THR A 323 -19.69 -8.86 22.85
N ASP A 324 -20.91 -9.32 23.12
CA ASP A 324 -21.45 -10.54 22.52
C ASP A 324 -21.97 -10.24 21.12
N VAL A 325 -21.36 -10.84 20.09
CA VAL A 325 -21.75 -10.60 18.70
C VAL A 325 -23.10 -11.21 18.32
N ARG A 326 -23.71 -12.05 19.17
CA ARG A 326 -25.05 -12.61 18.92
C ARG A 326 -26.16 -11.60 19.18
N THR A 327 -25.96 -10.72 20.17
CA THR A 327 -26.94 -9.71 20.57
C THR A 327 -26.58 -8.34 20.01
N ASN A 328 -25.30 -7.99 20.02
CA ASN A 328 -24.79 -6.68 19.66
C ASN A 328 -23.83 -6.74 18.46
N ARG A 329 -23.43 -5.56 17.98
CA ARG A 329 -22.53 -5.41 16.83
C ARG A 329 -21.20 -4.82 17.27
N VAL A 330 -20.12 -5.39 16.73
CA VAL A 330 -18.73 -4.99 16.98
C VAL A 330 -18.20 -4.19 15.80
N ASN A 331 -17.47 -3.11 16.03
CA ASN A 331 -16.93 -2.28 14.94
C ASN A 331 -15.47 -2.63 14.66
N PHE A 332 -15.20 -3.29 13.53
CA PHE A 332 -13.83 -3.63 13.15
C PHE A 332 -13.56 -3.24 11.70
N LEU A 333 -12.51 -2.43 11.48
CA LEU A 333 -12.06 -1.99 10.14
C LEU A 333 -13.14 -1.33 9.27
N GLY A 334 -14.12 -0.67 9.92
CA GLY A 334 -15.24 -0.03 9.23
C GLY A 334 -16.34 -1.01 8.82
N PHE A 335 -16.38 -2.18 9.42
CA PHE A 335 -17.49 -3.14 9.33
C PHE A 335 -18.10 -3.36 10.71
N TRP A 336 -19.43 -3.43 10.75
CA TRP A 336 -20.14 -3.99 11.88
C TRP A 336 -20.20 -5.50 11.73
N ILE A 337 -19.61 -6.21 12.68
CA ILE A 337 -19.56 -7.66 12.76
C ILE A 337 -20.60 -8.13 13.77
N PHE A 338 -21.39 -9.13 13.41
CA PHE A 338 -22.38 -9.77 14.27
C PHE A 338 -22.56 -11.24 13.87
N ALA A 339 -23.20 -12.01 14.73
CA ALA A 339 -23.48 -13.42 14.55
C ALA A 339 -25.00 -13.61 14.49
N GLU A 340 -25.48 -14.34 13.49
CA GLU A 340 -26.92 -14.62 13.31
C GLU A 340 -27.10 -16.08 12.91
N GLU A 341 -28.24 -16.67 13.25
CA GLU A 341 -28.57 -18.01 12.81
C GLU A 341 -28.67 -18.11 11.28
N HIS A 342 -28.28 -19.27 10.75
CA HIS A 342 -28.40 -19.55 9.34
C HIS A 342 -29.87 -19.76 8.97
N ARG A 343 -30.35 -18.98 8.00
CA ARG A 343 -31.75 -18.99 7.55
C ARG A 343 -32.28 -20.37 7.16
N LEU A 344 -31.44 -21.25 6.61
CA LEU A 344 -31.82 -22.58 6.14
C LEU A 344 -31.39 -23.73 7.08
N ARG A 345 -30.57 -23.46 8.10
CA ARG A 345 -30.04 -24.50 9.01
C ARG A 345 -30.13 -23.97 10.44
N LYS A 346 -31.29 -24.19 11.08
CA LYS A 346 -31.54 -23.80 12.48
C LYS A 346 -30.44 -24.38 13.38
N GLY A 347 -29.92 -23.56 14.30
CA GLY A 347 -28.81 -23.93 15.20
C GLY A 347 -27.38 -23.70 14.65
N ASN A 348 -27.21 -23.33 13.37
CA ASN A 348 -25.90 -22.98 12.82
C ASN A 348 -25.68 -21.46 12.79
N ILE A 349 -24.92 -20.93 13.75
CA ILE A 349 -24.63 -19.51 13.85
C ILE A 349 -23.51 -19.13 12.87
N GLN A 350 -23.73 -18.05 12.10
CA GLN A 350 -22.74 -17.53 11.16
C GLN A 350 -22.38 -16.08 11.48
N GLY A 351 -21.08 -15.79 11.46
CA GLY A 351 -20.59 -14.41 11.45
C GLY A 351 -20.99 -13.72 10.15
N LYS A 352 -21.59 -12.54 10.26
CA LYS A 352 -21.90 -11.64 9.16
C LYS A 352 -21.23 -10.28 9.39
N ALA A 353 -20.90 -9.61 8.31
CA ALA A 353 -20.41 -8.25 8.33
C ALA A 353 -21.33 -7.35 7.48
N ILE A 354 -21.58 -6.14 7.95
CA ILE A 354 -22.19 -5.04 7.18
C ILE A 354 -21.29 -3.81 7.25
N PRO A 355 -21.36 -2.88 6.28
CA PRO A 355 -20.62 -1.63 6.35
C PRO A 355 -20.95 -0.85 7.63
N ASN A 356 -19.95 -0.20 8.22
CA ASN A 356 -20.19 0.80 9.25
C ASN A 356 -20.98 1.96 8.64
N MET A 357 -22.25 2.06 9.04
CA MET A 357 -23.20 2.97 8.42
C MET A 357 -22.84 4.44 8.64
N ASP A 358 -22.19 4.80 9.73
CA ASP A 358 -21.83 6.20 10.01
C ASP A 358 -20.70 6.66 9.09
N LYS A 359 -19.66 5.82 8.98
CA LYS A 359 -18.54 6.04 8.04
C LYS A 359 -18.99 5.96 6.57
N ALA A 360 -19.94 5.09 6.26
CA ALA A 360 -20.47 4.98 4.89
C ALA A 360 -21.36 6.19 4.54
N LYS A 361 -22.28 6.59 5.43
CA LYS A 361 -23.18 7.73 5.23
C LYS A 361 -22.40 9.05 5.09
N SER A 362 -21.33 9.26 5.85
CA SER A 362 -20.49 10.46 5.73
C SER A 362 -19.83 10.57 4.35
N LYS A 363 -19.30 9.46 3.82
CA LYS A 363 -18.77 9.40 2.44
C LYS A 363 -19.84 9.64 1.38
N ILE A 364 -21.05 9.11 1.57
CA ILE A 364 -22.18 9.37 0.66
C ILE A 364 -22.60 10.84 0.73
N LYS A 365 -22.57 11.48 1.91
CA LYS A 365 -22.82 12.91 2.07
C LYS A 365 -21.79 13.76 1.31
N GLU A 366 -20.52 13.35 1.33
CA GLU A 366 -19.46 13.98 0.54
C GLU A 366 -19.69 13.83 -0.97
N ILE A 367 -20.08 12.62 -1.43
CA ILE A 367 -20.46 12.40 -2.84
C ILE A 367 -21.63 13.30 -3.22
N ASN A 368 -22.66 13.40 -2.38
CA ASN A 368 -23.81 14.26 -2.63
C ASN A 368 -23.41 15.75 -2.70
N LYS A 369 -22.43 16.18 -1.89
CA LYS A 369 -21.89 17.54 -1.98
C LYS A 369 -21.17 17.76 -3.32
N ASN A 370 -20.37 16.80 -3.76
CA ASN A 370 -19.70 16.85 -5.07
C ASN A 370 -20.68 16.79 -6.26
N VAL A 371 -21.80 16.07 -6.12
CA VAL A 371 -22.87 16.08 -7.12
C VAL A 371 -23.45 17.49 -7.24
N LYS A 372 -23.71 18.16 -6.11
CA LYS A 372 -24.25 19.52 -6.13
C LYS A 372 -23.34 20.53 -6.82
N THR A 373 -22.01 20.40 -6.70
CA THR A 373 -21.05 21.30 -7.37
C THR A 373 -21.10 21.23 -8.91
N LEU A 374 -21.78 20.23 -9.50
CA LEU A 374 -22.02 20.20 -10.96
C LEU A 374 -22.86 21.39 -11.43
N TYR A 375 -23.74 21.91 -10.57
CA TYR A 375 -24.58 23.08 -10.87
C TYR A 375 -23.74 24.35 -11.06
N ASP A 376 -22.72 24.54 -10.21
CA ASP A 376 -21.84 25.71 -10.25
C ASP A 376 -21.01 25.76 -11.54
N HIS A 377 -20.85 24.62 -12.20
CA HIS A 377 -20.09 24.47 -13.45
C HIS A 377 -20.97 24.24 -14.68
N ARG A 378 -22.26 24.65 -14.65
CA ARG A 378 -23.19 24.50 -15.78
C ARG A 378 -22.71 25.09 -17.11
N GLY A 379 -21.85 26.11 -17.07
CA GLY A 379 -21.26 26.74 -18.25
C GLY A 379 -20.04 26.03 -18.84
N ASN A 380 -19.51 24.97 -18.20
CA ASN A 380 -18.30 24.28 -18.66
C ASN A 380 -18.46 22.76 -18.55
N LYS A 381 -18.86 22.14 -19.67
CA LYS A 381 -19.10 20.69 -19.77
C LYS A 381 -17.86 19.85 -19.45
N SER A 382 -16.67 20.28 -19.89
CA SER A 382 -15.43 19.54 -19.65
C SER A 382 -15.11 19.44 -18.15
N LYS A 383 -15.35 20.52 -17.40
CA LYS A 383 -15.24 20.50 -15.94
C LYS A 383 -16.27 19.57 -15.30
N GLN A 384 -17.50 19.53 -15.80
CA GLN A 384 -18.53 18.62 -15.30
C GLN A 384 -18.14 17.15 -15.53
N VAL A 385 -17.60 16.81 -16.71
CA VAL A 385 -17.09 15.46 -17.01
C VAL A 385 -15.97 15.07 -16.04
N ALA A 386 -15.03 15.98 -15.77
CA ALA A 386 -13.96 15.73 -14.78
C ALA A 386 -14.51 15.48 -13.37
N ILE A 387 -15.53 16.24 -12.95
CA ILE A 387 -16.21 16.04 -11.66
C ILE A 387 -16.95 14.70 -11.61
N ILE A 388 -17.64 14.32 -12.69
CA ILE A 388 -18.32 13.02 -12.81
C ILE A 388 -17.31 11.88 -12.65
N GLU A 389 -16.15 11.94 -13.31
CA GLU A 389 -15.13 10.90 -13.16
C GLU A 389 -14.50 10.83 -11.77
N SER A 390 -14.37 11.98 -11.10
CA SER A 390 -13.97 12.04 -9.69
C SER A 390 -15.01 11.36 -8.79
N ILE A 391 -16.30 11.66 -8.99
CA ILE A 391 -17.42 11.03 -8.27
C ILE A 391 -17.44 9.51 -8.53
N ASN A 392 -17.33 9.09 -9.79
CA ASN A 392 -17.31 7.68 -10.19
C ASN A 392 -16.16 6.93 -9.52
N SER A 393 -14.97 7.55 -9.44
CA SER A 393 -13.82 6.98 -8.76
C SER A 393 -14.09 6.78 -7.25
N LYS A 394 -14.77 7.73 -6.60
CA LYS A 394 -15.19 7.59 -5.18
C LYS A 394 -16.23 6.47 -5.00
N ILE A 395 -17.26 6.42 -5.86
CA ILE A 395 -18.32 5.39 -5.83
C ILE A 395 -17.70 3.99 -6.00
N VAL A 396 -16.85 3.82 -7.01
CA VAL A 396 -16.16 2.55 -7.28
C VAL A 396 -15.25 2.15 -6.11
N GLY A 397 -14.57 3.11 -5.48
CA GLY A 397 -13.75 2.87 -4.29
C GLY A 397 -14.57 2.36 -3.10
N ILE A 398 -15.71 2.99 -2.80
CA ILE A 398 -16.62 2.58 -1.73
C ILE A 398 -17.20 1.19 -2.01
N ALA A 399 -17.67 0.97 -3.24
CA ALA A 399 -18.25 -0.31 -3.65
C ALA A 399 -17.21 -1.44 -3.53
N ASN A 400 -15.98 -1.21 -4.02
CA ASN A 400 -14.91 -2.21 -3.94
C ASN A 400 -14.45 -2.52 -2.52
N TYR A 401 -14.50 -1.54 -1.61
CA TYR A 401 -14.14 -1.77 -0.21
C TYR A 401 -15.21 -2.60 0.52
N TYR A 402 -16.49 -2.26 0.33
CA TYR A 402 -17.59 -2.89 1.06
C TYR A 402 -18.18 -4.15 0.42
N LYS A 403 -17.83 -4.50 -0.83
CA LYS A 403 -18.38 -5.67 -1.56
C LYS A 403 -18.22 -7.02 -0.86
N ILE A 404 -17.31 -7.10 0.12
CA ILE A 404 -17.03 -8.32 0.90
C ILE A 404 -18.08 -8.62 1.97
N ALA A 405 -18.90 -7.61 2.30
CA ALA A 405 -19.91 -7.67 3.34
C ALA A 405 -21.32 -7.95 2.76
N ASN A 406 -22.32 -8.09 3.62
CA ASN A 406 -23.71 -8.18 3.19
C ASN A 406 -24.23 -6.78 2.82
N VAL A 407 -24.21 -6.46 1.52
CA VAL A 407 -24.36 -5.06 1.05
C VAL A 407 -25.44 -4.81 0.02
N SER A 408 -26.12 -5.83 -0.52
CA SER A 408 -27.03 -5.64 -1.66
C SER A 408 -28.12 -4.60 -1.39
N THR A 409 -28.81 -4.71 -0.25
CA THR A 409 -29.87 -3.76 0.17
C THR A 409 -29.29 -2.40 0.57
N ILE A 410 -28.11 -2.38 1.18
CA ILE A 410 -27.42 -1.17 1.63
C ILE A 410 -26.96 -0.34 0.42
N PHE A 411 -26.42 -0.98 -0.62
CA PHE A 411 -26.00 -0.34 -1.85
C PHE A 411 -27.18 0.27 -2.59
N GLN A 412 -28.32 -0.43 -2.66
CA GLN A 412 -29.56 0.15 -3.19
C GLN A 412 -30.00 1.38 -2.39
N GLY A 413 -29.90 1.33 -1.05
CA GLY A 413 -30.18 2.49 -0.19
C GLY A 413 -29.26 3.69 -0.44
N PHE A 414 -27.96 3.44 -0.67
CA PHE A 414 -27.01 4.49 -1.06
C PHE A 414 -27.31 5.05 -2.44
N ASP A 415 -27.62 4.19 -3.41
CA ASP A 415 -27.98 4.61 -4.76
C ASP A 415 -29.24 5.47 -4.77
N LYS A 416 -30.26 5.16 -3.96
CA LYS A 416 -31.45 6.02 -3.81
C LYS A 416 -31.10 7.42 -3.30
N ARG A 417 -30.19 7.53 -2.33
CA ARG A 417 -29.74 8.83 -1.78
C ARG A 417 -28.93 9.64 -2.78
N ILE A 418 -28.06 8.99 -3.54
CA ILE A 418 -27.28 9.62 -4.60
C ILE A 418 -28.22 10.05 -5.73
N HIS A 419 -29.14 9.17 -6.13
CA HIS A 419 -30.14 9.42 -7.17
C HIS A 419 -31.00 10.65 -6.88
N TYR A 420 -31.47 10.81 -5.64
CA TYR A 420 -32.22 12.01 -5.24
C TYR A 420 -31.39 13.29 -5.37
N ALA A 421 -30.10 13.26 -4.99
CA ALA A 421 -29.20 14.40 -5.16
C ALA A 421 -28.96 14.71 -6.64
N GLN A 422 -28.75 13.68 -7.46
CA GLN A 422 -28.61 13.80 -8.92
C GLN A 422 -29.87 14.39 -9.55
N TRP A 423 -31.04 13.84 -9.25
CA TRP A 423 -32.31 14.33 -9.79
C TRP A 423 -32.48 15.84 -9.55
N ARG A 424 -32.26 16.29 -8.30
CA ARG A 424 -32.34 17.71 -7.98
C ARG A 424 -31.33 18.52 -8.79
N THR A 425 -30.06 18.12 -8.81
CA THR A 425 -29.01 18.86 -9.54
C THR A 425 -29.29 18.94 -11.03
N TRP A 426 -29.71 17.86 -11.68
CA TRP A 426 -30.04 17.84 -13.11
C TRP A 426 -31.28 18.68 -13.45
N LEU A 427 -32.31 18.66 -12.58
CA LEU A 427 -33.43 19.58 -12.72
C LEU A 427 -32.97 21.03 -12.62
N PHE A 428 -32.16 21.39 -11.63
CA PHE A 428 -31.68 22.77 -11.48
C PHE A 428 -30.79 23.22 -12.65
N MET A 429 -29.94 22.34 -13.19
CA MET A 429 -29.13 22.64 -14.38
C MET A 429 -30.00 22.93 -15.61
N ASN A 430 -31.17 22.29 -15.72
CA ASN A 430 -32.11 22.49 -16.82
C ASN A 430 -33.27 23.44 -16.47
N ASN A 431 -33.06 24.39 -15.55
CA ASN A 431 -34.07 25.39 -15.15
C ASN A 431 -35.40 24.77 -14.69
N ARG A 432 -35.33 23.65 -13.98
CA ARG A 432 -36.46 22.81 -13.53
C ARG A 432 -37.33 22.27 -14.66
N ARG A 433 -36.81 22.22 -15.89
CA ARG A 433 -37.45 21.64 -17.07
C ARG A 433 -36.78 20.31 -17.42
N GLY A 434 -37.56 19.40 -17.99
CA GLY A 434 -37.08 18.09 -18.44
C GLY A 434 -37.66 16.93 -17.64
N ARG A 435 -38.16 15.92 -18.36
CA ARG A 435 -38.72 14.69 -17.78
C ARG A 435 -37.59 13.70 -17.48
N TYR A 436 -37.80 12.79 -16.53
CA TYR A 436 -36.79 11.82 -16.08
C TYR A 436 -36.11 11.03 -17.21
N TYR A 437 -36.86 10.64 -18.24
CA TYR A 437 -36.32 9.89 -19.37
C TYR A 437 -35.40 10.71 -20.29
N GLN A 438 -35.51 12.04 -20.29
CA GLN A 438 -34.65 12.92 -21.08
C GLN A 438 -33.29 13.15 -20.39
N LEU A 439 -33.27 13.06 -19.06
CA LEU A 439 -32.09 13.33 -18.23
C LEU A 439 -31.31 12.05 -17.87
N THR A 440 -31.85 10.89 -18.23
CA THR A 440 -31.24 9.60 -17.94
C THR A 440 -31.09 8.76 -19.19
N THR A 441 -30.04 7.95 -19.21
CA THR A 441 -29.77 7.02 -20.29
C THR A 441 -29.41 5.65 -19.70
N PRO A 442 -29.64 4.54 -20.42
CA PRO A 442 -29.15 3.22 -20.02
C PRO A 442 -27.63 3.24 -19.84
N ALA A 443 -27.11 2.62 -18.76
CA ALA A 443 -25.70 2.75 -18.41
C ALA A 443 -24.76 2.14 -19.46
N ASP A 444 -25.17 1.08 -20.14
CA ASP A 444 -24.46 0.44 -21.27
C ASP A 444 -24.15 1.37 -22.45
N THR A 445 -24.93 2.46 -22.63
CA THR A 445 -24.68 3.48 -23.66
C THR A 445 -23.60 4.49 -23.30
N LEU A 446 -23.09 4.47 -22.06
CA LEU A 446 -22.08 5.42 -21.59
C LEU A 446 -20.68 5.05 -22.10
N LEU A 447 -19.90 6.08 -22.47
CA LEU A 447 -18.53 5.90 -22.93
C LEU A 447 -17.52 5.76 -21.78
N ASN A 448 -17.85 6.27 -20.61
CA ASN A 448 -17.00 6.17 -19.44
C ASN A 448 -17.21 4.82 -18.73
N ARG A 449 -16.15 4.22 -18.17
CA ARG A 449 -16.21 2.98 -17.36
C ARG A 449 -16.91 1.78 -18.05
N ARG A 450 -16.68 1.60 -19.36
CA ARG A 450 -17.27 0.50 -20.18
C ARG A 450 -17.28 -0.87 -19.50
N ASP A 451 -16.18 -1.27 -18.85
CA ASP A 451 -16.09 -2.56 -18.14
C ASP A 451 -17.15 -2.77 -17.06
N ARG A 452 -17.62 -1.68 -16.43
CA ARG A 452 -18.65 -1.70 -15.38
C ARG A 452 -20.06 -1.57 -15.95
N HIS A 453 -20.20 -0.96 -17.11
CA HIS A 453 -21.48 -0.55 -17.68
C HIS A 453 -21.99 -1.49 -18.78
N LYS A 454 -21.13 -2.30 -19.41
CA LYS A 454 -21.42 -3.16 -20.57
C LYS A 454 -22.70 -4.01 -20.45
N GLU A 455 -23.04 -4.47 -19.26
CA GLU A 455 -24.20 -5.36 -19.02
C GLU A 455 -25.30 -4.69 -18.18
N GLN A 456 -25.22 -3.38 -17.95
CA GLN A 456 -26.10 -2.66 -17.02
C GLN A 456 -27.17 -1.84 -17.76
N LYS A 457 -28.40 -2.35 -17.82
CA LYS A 457 -29.55 -1.65 -18.44
C LYS A 457 -30.20 -0.58 -17.54
N SER A 458 -29.69 -0.42 -16.32
CA SER A 458 -30.20 0.55 -15.35
C SER A 458 -30.04 1.99 -15.84
N LYS A 459 -31.12 2.79 -15.80
CA LYS A 459 -31.07 4.22 -16.10
C LYS A 459 -30.15 4.96 -15.12
N VAL A 460 -29.29 5.82 -15.67
CA VAL A 460 -28.33 6.67 -14.96
C VAL A 460 -28.33 8.08 -15.55
N PHE A 461 -28.04 9.08 -14.71
CA PHE A 461 -27.90 10.47 -15.16
C PHE A 461 -26.61 10.67 -15.97
N PHE A 462 -26.70 11.43 -17.05
CA PHE A 462 -25.60 11.66 -17.97
C PHE A 462 -25.48 13.14 -18.37
N ILE A 463 -24.33 13.48 -18.94
CA ILE A 463 -24.03 14.72 -19.63
C ILE A 463 -23.42 14.34 -20.97
N GLU A 464 -23.70 15.15 -22.00
CA GLU A 464 -23.20 14.94 -23.35
C GLU A 464 -22.26 16.08 -23.77
N GLU A 465 -21.04 15.69 -24.14
CA GLU A 465 -19.97 16.58 -24.58
C GLU A 465 -19.32 15.97 -25.84
N HIS A 466 -19.29 16.72 -26.95
CA HIS A 466 -18.72 16.27 -28.24
C HIS A 466 -19.20 14.89 -28.72
N GLY A 467 -20.50 14.60 -28.60
CA GLY A 467 -21.09 13.30 -28.96
C GLY A 467 -20.80 12.16 -27.98
N ALA A 468 -20.09 12.45 -26.88
CA ALA A 468 -19.79 11.47 -25.84
C ALA A 468 -20.71 11.60 -24.63
N LYS A 469 -21.45 10.52 -24.33
CA LYS A 469 -22.28 10.41 -23.12
C LYS A 469 -21.45 9.94 -21.94
N VAL A 470 -21.37 10.78 -20.91
CA VAL A 470 -20.65 10.49 -19.65
C VAL A 470 -21.62 10.59 -18.49
N GLY A 471 -21.72 9.53 -17.69
CA GLY A 471 -22.70 9.45 -16.61
C GLY A 471 -22.13 9.00 -15.27
N ILE A 472 -22.93 9.17 -14.23
CA ILE A 472 -22.56 8.72 -12.87
C ILE A 472 -22.97 7.25 -12.69
N THR A 473 -22.02 6.43 -12.24
CA THR A 473 -22.23 5.00 -11.99
C THR A 473 -22.96 4.73 -10.67
N LYS A 474 -23.57 3.55 -10.53
CA LYS A 474 -24.24 3.11 -9.30
C LYS A 474 -23.31 2.24 -8.44
N VAL A 475 -23.49 2.30 -7.12
CA VAL A 475 -22.78 1.44 -6.15
C VAL A 475 -23.20 -0.02 -6.35
N ALA A 476 -24.51 -0.28 -6.55
CA ALA A 476 -25.08 -1.62 -6.69
C ALA A 476 -24.60 -2.42 -7.91
N PHE A 477 -23.97 -1.76 -8.91
CA PHE A 477 -23.36 -2.46 -10.05
C PHE A 477 -22.17 -3.34 -9.65
N THR A 478 -21.64 -3.18 -8.43
CA THR A 478 -20.59 -4.08 -7.92
C THR A 478 -21.25 -5.28 -7.24
N PRO A 479 -21.08 -6.50 -7.78
CA PRO A 479 -21.63 -7.68 -7.15
C PRO A 479 -20.94 -7.94 -5.81
N LYS A 480 -21.70 -8.52 -4.88
CA LYS A 480 -21.15 -9.03 -3.63
C LYS A 480 -20.12 -10.13 -3.93
N ARG A 481 -19.03 -10.15 -3.18
CA ARG A 481 -18.03 -11.22 -3.18
C ARG A 481 -17.86 -11.74 -1.75
N ASN A 482 -17.51 -13.01 -1.58
CA ASN A 482 -17.06 -13.49 -0.28
C ASN A 482 -15.67 -12.91 0.04
N ALA A 483 -15.45 -12.60 1.31
CA ALA A 483 -14.16 -12.13 1.79
C ALA A 483 -13.09 -13.21 1.59
N MET A 484 -11.99 -12.85 0.95
CA MET A 484 -10.89 -13.76 0.65
C MET A 484 -10.10 -14.09 1.92
N LYS A 485 -9.96 -15.38 2.22
CA LYS A 485 -9.15 -15.87 3.33
C LYS A 485 -7.66 -15.69 3.06
N VAL A 486 -6.90 -15.52 4.13
CA VAL A 486 -5.44 -15.47 4.06
C VAL A 486 -4.87 -16.86 3.83
N ASN A 487 -3.93 -16.99 2.89
CA ASN A 487 -3.08 -18.17 2.82
C ASN A 487 -1.79 -17.88 3.59
N LEU A 488 -1.50 -18.70 4.60
CA LEU A 488 -0.35 -18.52 5.50
C LEU A 488 1.00 -18.69 4.77
N LEU A 489 1.02 -19.39 3.64
CA LEU A 489 2.20 -19.54 2.78
C LEU A 489 2.47 -18.32 1.90
N MET A 490 1.53 -17.37 1.79
CA MET A 490 1.79 -16.11 1.07
C MET A 490 2.85 -15.30 1.80
N SER A 491 3.95 -15.04 1.11
CA SER A 491 5.04 -14.17 1.53
C SER A 491 5.73 -13.62 0.27
N PRO A 492 6.11 -12.32 0.25
CA PRO A 492 6.88 -11.76 -0.85
C PRO A 492 8.31 -12.31 -0.91
N TYR A 493 8.78 -12.95 0.16
CA TYR A 493 10.16 -13.44 0.32
C TYR A 493 10.33 -14.94 0.03
N THR A 494 9.32 -15.55 -0.61
CA THR A 494 9.36 -16.95 -1.02
C THR A 494 8.77 -17.10 -2.41
N GLU A 495 9.36 -17.95 -3.25
CA GLU A 495 8.89 -18.17 -4.61
C GLU A 495 7.49 -18.81 -4.64
N ASN A 496 7.24 -19.78 -3.76
CA ASN A 496 5.91 -20.37 -3.59
C ASN A 496 4.88 -19.31 -3.15
N GLY A 497 5.20 -18.49 -2.15
CA GLY A 497 4.31 -17.45 -1.66
C GLY A 497 3.95 -16.40 -2.72
N ARG A 498 4.95 -15.98 -3.51
CA ARG A 498 4.78 -15.11 -4.69
C ARG A 498 3.88 -15.72 -5.76
N SER A 499 4.09 -16.99 -6.07
CA SER A 499 3.28 -17.74 -7.03
C SER A 499 1.82 -17.87 -6.60
N ILE A 500 1.58 -18.18 -5.32
CA ILE A 500 0.23 -18.22 -4.74
C ILE A 500 -0.41 -16.83 -4.86
N TYR A 501 0.29 -15.76 -4.48
CA TYR A 501 -0.23 -14.39 -4.58
C TYR A 501 -0.64 -14.01 -6.01
N LYS A 502 0.20 -14.35 -7.00
CA LYS A 502 -0.08 -14.13 -8.42
C LYS A 502 -1.34 -14.89 -8.88
N ARG A 503 -1.47 -16.17 -8.51
CA ARG A 503 -2.66 -16.99 -8.83
C ARG A 503 -3.92 -16.42 -8.19
N THR A 504 -3.85 -15.99 -6.93
CA THR A 504 -5.05 -15.57 -6.20
C THR A 504 -5.50 -14.15 -6.53
N THR A 505 -4.58 -13.22 -6.80
CA THR A 505 -4.92 -11.82 -7.07
C THR A 505 -4.96 -11.48 -8.56
N GLY A 506 -4.39 -12.32 -9.43
CA GLY A 506 -4.18 -12.02 -10.85
C GLY A 506 -3.15 -10.91 -11.10
N LYS A 507 -2.55 -10.32 -10.06
CA LYS A 507 -1.54 -9.27 -10.19
C LYS A 507 -0.23 -9.89 -10.64
N ARG A 508 0.36 -9.31 -11.69
CA ARG A 508 1.68 -9.66 -12.17
C ARG A 508 2.74 -8.97 -11.31
N GLU A 509 3.85 -9.64 -11.09
CA GLU A 509 5.02 -9.01 -10.47
C GLU A 509 5.59 -7.93 -11.40
N ALA A 510 6.24 -6.93 -10.80
CA ALA A 510 7.04 -6.00 -11.57
C ALA A 510 8.11 -6.78 -12.34
N LEU A 511 8.30 -6.43 -13.61
CA LEU A 511 9.37 -7.00 -14.40
C LEU A 511 10.70 -6.52 -13.82
N GLU A 512 11.65 -7.46 -13.73
CA GLU A 512 13.01 -7.17 -13.27
C GLU A 512 13.67 -6.16 -14.21
N ARG A 513 14.48 -5.27 -13.65
CA ARG A 513 15.29 -4.34 -14.43
C ARG A 513 16.46 -5.10 -15.08
N PRO A 514 16.60 -5.05 -16.42
CA PRO A 514 17.69 -5.72 -17.10
C PRO A 514 19.03 -5.06 -16.73
N ASN A 515 20.06 -5.88 -16.50
CA ASN A 515 21.39 -5.38 -16.09
C ASN A 515 22.25 -4.87 -17.26
N PHE A 516 21.70 -4.87 -18.48
CA PHE A 516 22.41 -4.66 -19.75
C PHE A 516 23.11 -3.30 -19.91
N PHE A 517 22.91 -2.39 -18.96
CA PHE A 517 23.28 -1.00 -19.13
C PHE A 517 24.37 -0.51 -18.16
N GLN A 518 25.06 -1.42 -17.47
CA GLN A 518 26.10 -1.08 -16.49
C GLN A 518 27.42 -0.63 -17.13
N GLU A 519 27.75 -1.09 -18.36
CA GLU A 519 29.10 -0.99 -18.91
C GLU A 519 29.30 0.03 -20.05
N GLU A 520 28.22 0.52 -20.69
CA GLU A 520 28.40 1.16 -22.01
C GLU A 520 28.93 2.61 -21.99
N ILE A 521 28.71 3.42 -20.94
CA ILE A 521 29.16 4.83 -20.93
C ILE A 521 29.44 5.33 -19.50
N PRO A 522 30.54 6.08 -19.25
CA PRO A 522 30.72 6.84 -18.01
C PRO A 522 29.61 7.90 -17.89
N PHE A 523 28.49 7.53 -17.28
CA PHE A 523 27.32 8.40 -17.11
C PHE A 523 27.66 9.73 -16.44
N TYR A 524 28.69 9.73 -15.59
CA TYR A 524 29.26 10.94 -15.02
C TYR A 524 29.73 11.96 -16.08
N GLN A 525 30.49 11.50 -17.09
CA GLN A 525 31.00 12.35 -18.17
C GLN A 525 29.86 12.87 -19.05
N LEU A 526 28.89 12.01 -19.39
CA LEU A 526 27.71 12.41 -20.15
C LEU A 526 26.84 13.42 -19.40
N ASN A 527 26.59 13.20 -18.11
CA ASN A 527 25.74 14.10 -17.32
C ASN A 527 26.39 15.49 -17.14
N ASN A 528 27.72 15.56 -17.00
CA ASN A 528 28.43 16.84 -16.93
C ASN A 528 28.34 17.63 -18.25
N ARG A 529 28.39 16.93 -19.40
CA ARG A 529 28.29 17.55 -20.73
C ARG A 529 26.84 17.84 -21.15
N TYR A 530 25.91 16.99 -20.74
CA TYR A 530 24.52 16.99 -21.15
C TYR A 530 23.61 16.64 -19.95
N PRO A 531 23.00 17.63 -19.29
CA PRO A 531 22.17 17.43 -18.08
C PRO A 531 20.96 16.51 -18.25
N ILE A 532 20.57 16.21 -19.50
CA ILE A 532 19.49 15.27 -19.81
C ILE A 532 19.84 13.82 -19.45
N TYR A 533 21.12 13.44 -19.34
CA TYR A 533 21.54 12.08 -18.94
C TYR A 533 21.70 11.95 -17.42
N ASN A 534 20.66 12.35 -16.69
CA ASN A 534 20.60 12.28 -15.23
C ASN A 534 20.10 10.91 -14.73
N PHE A 535 19.95 10.78 -13.40
CA PHE A 535 19.49 9.56 -12.76
C PHE A 535 18.08 9.13 -13.24
N GLU A 536 17.19 10.08 -13.59
CA GLU A 536 15.89 9.73 -14.15
C GLU A 536 16.02 9.00 -15.49
N TYR A 537 16.94 9.42 -16.36
CA TYR A 537 17.24 8.73 -17.61
C TYR A 537 17.76 7.32 -17.33
N TYR A 538 18.75 7.22 -16.45
CA TYR A 538 19.35 5.93 -16.05
C TYR A 538 18.30 4.94 -15.54
N LEU A 539 17.35 5.39 -14.72
CA LEU A 539 16.29 4.55 -14.18
C LEU A 539 15.21 4.23 -15.24
N ASN A 540 14.78 5.23 -16.02
CA ASN A 540 13.62 5.08 -16.91
C ASN A 540 13.93 4.34 -18.22
N ARG A 541 15.19 4.21 -18.64
CA ARG A 541 15.57 3.42 -19.83
C ARG A 541 15.26 1.93 -19.69
N GLU A 542 15.48 1.37 -18.51
CA GLU A 542 15.13 -0.03 -18.18
C GLU A 542 13.61 -0.25 -18.25
N TYR A 543 12.83 0.72 -17.79
CA TYR A 543 11.37 0.69 -17.93
C TYR A 543 10.91 0.82 -19.39
N ALA A 544 11.60 1.64 -20.19
CA ALA A 544 11.32 1.75 -21.61
C ALA A 544 11.59 0.43 -22.34
N PHE A 545 12.69 -0.26 -22.01
CA PHE A 545 13.01 -1.59 -22.51
C PHE A 545 11.93 -2.63 -22.16
N ASN A 546 11.53 -2.68 -20.89
CA ASN A 546 10.49 -3.60 -20.41
C ASN A 546 9.13 -3.30 -21.08
N ARG A 547 8.76 -2.02 -21.25
CA ARG A 547 7.56 -1.61 -22.00
C ARG A 547 7.62 -2.06 -23.46
N ASP A 548 8.79 -1.94 -24.09
CA ASP A 548 9.03 -2.30 -25.49
C ASP A 548 9.20 -3.84 -25.67
N ARG A 549 9.09 -4.61 -24.58
CA ARG A 549 9.17 -6.08 -24.54
C ARG A 549 10.52 -6.60 -25.04
N GLY A 550 11.60 -5.86 -24.78
CA GLY A 550 12.95 -6.21 -25.23
C GLY A 550 13.12 -6.23 -26.76
N LYS A 551 12.29 -5.51 -27.51
CA LYS A 551 12.34 -5.44 -28.97
C LYS A 551 12.52 -3.99 -29.44
N CYS A 552 13.20 -3.83 -30.57
CA CYS A 552 13.35 -2.52 -31.22
C CYS A 552 11.97 -1.95 -31.53
N ASN A 553 11.70 -0.71 -31.10
CA ASN A 553 10.40 -0.10 -31.32
C ASN A 553 10.08 0.05 -32.82
N CYS A 554 11.11 0.25 -33.67
CA CYS A 554 11.00 0.40 -35.12
C CYS A 554 10.92 -0.95 -35.85
N CYS A 555 12.01 -1.72 -35.91
CA CYS A 555 12.11 -2.93 -36.75
C CYS A 555 11.64 -4.23 -36.06
N LYS A 556 11.30 -4.17 -34.76
CA LYS A 556 10.85 -5.31 -33.93
C LYS A 556 11.86 -6.44 -33.71
N VAL A 557 13.11 -6.26 -34.10
CA VAL A 557 14.23 -7.17 -33.78
C VAL A 557 14.44 -7.25 -32.27
N GLN A 558 14.79 -8.42 -31.76
CA GLN A 558 15.10 -8.64 -30.36
C GLN A 558 16.36 -7.85 -29.97
N LEU A 559 16.29 -7.14 -28.86
CA LEU A 559 17.39 -6.34 -28.33
C LEU A 559 18.17 -7.16 -27.31
N ASN A 560 19.49 -7.06 -27.37
CA ASN A 560 20.45 -7.62 -26.42
C ASN A 560 21.42 -6.52 -25.97
N GLU A 561 22.35 -6.85 -25.07
CA GLU A 561 23.38 -5.92 -24.57
C GLU A 561 24.09 -5.18 -25.71
N TRP A 562 24.51 -5.91 -26.74
CA TRP A 562 25.34 -5.37 -27.81
C TRP A 562 24.62 -4.48 -28.83
N ASN A 563 23.30 -4.56 -28.96
CA ASN A 563 22.57 -3.85 -30.02
C ASN A 563 21.58 -2.81 -29.51
N LEU A 564 21.42 -2.68 -28.19
CA LEU A 564 20.44 -1.81 -27.54
C LEU A 564 20.90 -0.36 -27.46
N ASN A 565 20.06 0.58 -27.88
CA ASN A 565 20.22 2.00 -27.65
C ASN A 565 18.91 2.60 -27.14
N THR A 566 18.99 3.47 -26.13
CA THR A 566 17.82 4.21 -25.63
C THR A 566 17.80 5.62 -26.21
N HIS A 567 16.79 5.91 -27.03
CA HIS A 567 16.62 7.19 -27.72
C HIS A 567 15.49 8.01 -27.10
N HIS A 568 15.67 9.34 -27.04
CA HIS A 568 14.63 10.30 -26.67
C HIS A 568 13.78 10.65 -27.89
N LYS A 569 12.46 10.44 -27.85
CA LYS A 569 11.57 10.85 -28.95
C LYS A 569 11.66 12.35 -29.24
N ASN A 570 11.65 13.16 -28.17
CA ASN A 570 11.91 14.59 -28.24
C ASN A 570 12.95 14.98 -27.17
N PRO A 571 14.20 15.30 -27.54
CA PRO A 571 15.26 15.68 -26.61
C PRO A 571 15.17 17.14 -26.13
N LYS A 572 14.40 18.01 -26.80
CA LYS A 572 14.23 19.43 -26.42
C LYS A 572 13.16 19.66 -25.34
N LEU A 573 12.51 18.59 -24.86
CA LEU A 573 11.55 18.71 -23.76
C LEU A 573 12.24 19.22 -22.47
N PRO A 574 11.49 19.93 -21.59
CA PRO A 574 12.04 20.35 -20.31
C PRO A 574 12.46 19.13 -19.47
N LEU A 575 13.41 19.32 -18.56
CA LEU A 575 14.06 18.25 -17.80
C LEU A 575 13.06 17.37 -17.01
N ASN A 576 11.96 17.97 -16.56
CA ASN A 576 10.88 17.28 -15.85
C ASN A 576 10.00 16.39 -16.75
N LYS A 577 10.17 16.41 -18.07
CA LYS A 577 9.42 15.63 -19.06
C LYS A 577 10.32 14.78 -19.96
N VAL A 578 11.52 15.25 -20.28
CA VAL A 578 12.41 14.63 -21.28
C VAL A 578 12.76 13.17 -20.96
N ASN A 579 12.99 12.85 -19.68
CA ASN A 579 13.38 11.50 -19.29
C ASN A 579 12.22 10.60 -18.88
N LYS A 580 10.97 11.03 -19.05
CA LYS A 580 9.81 10.17 -18.73
C LYS A 580 9.77 8.98 -19.67
N VAL A 581 9.37 7.82 -19.15
CA VAL A 581 9.31 6.55 -19.91
C VAL A 581 8.60 6.73 -21.26
N ILE A 582 7.52 7.52 -21.32
CA ILE A 582 6.77 7.79 -22.56
C ILE A 582 7.59 8.45 -23.67
N ASN A 583 8.61 9.24 -23.31
CA ASN A 583 9.52 9.92 -24.22
C ASN A 583 10.79 9.09 -24.54
N LEU A 584 11.01 7.97 -23.87
CA LEU A 584 12.14 7.07 -24.16
C LEU A 584 11.67 5.91 -25.04
N VAL A 585 12.52 5.46 -25.97
CA VAL A 585 12.28 4.29 -26.81
C VAL A 585 13.55 3.45 -26.95
N SER A 586 13.37 2.13 -26.99
CA SER A 586 14.47 1.17 -27.18
C SER A 586 14.62 0.88 -28.67
N LEU A 587 15.80 1.15 -29.24
CA LEU A 587 16.12 0.97 -30.65
C LEU A 587 17.33 0.06 -30.81
N CYS A 588 17.41 -0.65 -31.94
CA CYS A 588 18.65 -1.31 -32.30
C CYS A 588 19.67 -0.29 -32.85
N LYS A 589 20.98 -0.59 -32.79
CA LYS A 589 22.06 0.27 -33.32
C LYS A 589 21.79 0.79 -34.74
N THR A 590 21.28 -0.06 -35.64
CA THR A 590 20.95 0.33 -37.02
C THR A 590 19.80 1.33 -37.09
N CYS A 591 18.67 1.06 -36.43
CA CYS A 591 17.54 1.99 -36.38
C CYS A 591 17.91 3.31 -35.68
N HIS A 592 18.73 3.26 -34.63
CA HIS A 592 19.21 4.46 -33.95
C HIS A 592 20.01 5.37 -34.90
N LYS A 593 20.97 4.81 -35.66
CA LYS A 593 21.72 5.55 -36.68
C LYS A 593 20.81 6.13 -37.76
N LEU A 594 19.84 5.35 -38.24
CA LEU A 594 18.89 5.80 -39.25
C LEU A 594 17.99 6.94 -38.76
N VAL A 595 17.64 7.00 -37.47
CA VAL A 595 16.85 8.12 -36.93
C VAL A 595 17.62 9.45 -37.02
N HIS A 596 18.95 9.43 -36.86
CA HIS A 596 19.79 10.64 -36.94
C HIS A 596 20.32 10.96 -38.33
N ASN A 597 20.29 10.01 -39.26
CA ASN A 597 20.73 10.22 -40.64
C ASN A 597 19.61 10.85 -41.50
N GLU A 598 19.96 11.54 -42.59
CA GLU A 598 19.00 12.19 -43.50
C GLU A 598 18.54 11.29 -44.65
N ASN A 599 19.22 10.16 -44.89
CA ASN A 599 18.92 9.25 -46.00
C ASN A 599 17.46 8.74 -45.98
N PRO A 600 16.77 8.64 -47.14
CA PRO A 600 15.41 8.14 -47.22
C PRO A 600 15.31 6.68 -46.75
N VAL A 601 14.21 6.35 -46.06
CA VAL A 601 14.05 5.10 -45.30
C VAL A 601 13.01 4.17 -45.94
N THR A 602 12.64 4.46 -47.19
CA THR A 602 11.45 3.98 -47.91
C THR A 602 11.33 2.45 -48.02
N ASN A 603 12.45 1.70 -48.00
CA ASN A 603 12.46 0.23 -48.09
C ASN A 603 12.98 -0.52 -46.85
N THR A 604 13.10 0.13 -45.69
CA THR A 604 13.62 -0.55 -44.48
C THR A 604 12.50 -0.97 -43.50
N LYS A 605 12.70 -2.13 -42.86
CA LYS A 605 11.78 -2.66 -41.85
C LYS A 605 11.62 -1.67 -40.68
N GLY A 606 10.44 -1.06 -40.57
CA GLY A 606 10.14 -0.05 -39.54
C GLY A 606 10.34 1.40 -39.99
N GLY A 607 10.54 1.66 -41.29
CA GLY A 607 10.79 3.00 -41.84
C GLY A 607 9.77 4.07 -41.45
N LYS A 608 8.46 3.76 -41.47
CA LYS A 608 7.40 4.69 -41.01
C LYS A 608 7.63 5.21 -39.59
N LYS A 609 8.10 4.37 -38.67
CA LYS A 609 8.39 4.78 -37.28
C LYS A 609 9.67 5.59 -37.17
N ILE A 610 10.66 5.29 -37.99
CA ILE A 610 11.90 6.06 -38.07
C ILE A 610 11.57 7.48 -38.56
N GLU A 611 10.75 7.61 -39.60
CA GLU A 611 10.28 8.92 -40.08
C GLU A 611 9.45 9.68 -39.04
N GLN A 612 8.58 9.00 -38.29
CA GLN A 612 7.86 9.62 -37.17
C GLN A 612 8.82 10.17 -36.11
N LEU A 613 9.86 9.41 -35.74
CA LEU A 613 10.87 9.88 -34.80
C LEU A 613 11.68 11.05 -35.37
N ARG A 614 12.03 11.03 -36.68
CA ARG A 614 12.68 12.15 -37.37
C ARG A 614 11.81 13.40 -37.37
N LYS A 615 10.50 13.27 -37.62
CA LYS A 615 9.55 14.39 -37.55
C LYS A 615 9.54 15.00 -36.16
N LEU A 616 9.47 14.19 -35.10
CA LEU A 616 9.53 14.70 -33.73
C LEU A 616 10.86 15.38 -33.37
N LEU A 617 11.96 15.04 -34.05
CA LEU A 617 13.24 15.74 -33.95
C LEU A 617 13.26 17.06 -34.75
N LYS A 618 12.52 17.13 -35.88
CA LYS A 618 12.49 18.25 -36.85
C LYS A 618 11.36 19.27 -36.63
N GLU A 619 10.17 18.89 -36.14
CA GLU A 619 8.94 19.70 -35.95
C GLU A 619 9.09 20.85 -34.92
N VAL A 620 10.30 21.13 -34.47
CA VAL A 620 10.62 22.19 -33.50
C VAL A 620 11.91 22.89 -33.94
N LYS A 621 11.99 23.28 -35.22
CA LYS A 621 12.89 24.36 -35.66
C LYS A 621 12.21 25.69 -35.39
#